data_AF-A0AA38ZYP4-F1
#
_entry.id   AF-A0AA38ZYP4-F1
#
_cell.length_a   1.000
_cell.length_b   1.000
_cell.length_c   1.000
_cell.angle_alpha   90.00
_cell.angle_beta   90.00
_cell.angle_gamma   90.00
#
_symmetry.space_group_name_H-M   'P 1'
#
loop_
_entity.id
_entity.type
_entity.pdbx_description
1 polymer ?
#
loop_
_entity_poly.entity_id
_entity_poly.type
_entity_poly.pdbx_seq_one_letter_code
_entity_poly.pdbx_strand_id
1 'polypeptide(L)'
;MTLMSSLGVVQAEPYLQAGAFEIVDESIKGNFDLESMRKAALVASRCVEIDAAPRPVVAEVLAELKEAYSIQLSHLASCGHMN
;
A
#
# COMPACT_ATOMS: atom_id res chain seq x y z
N MET A 1 -1.98 5.59 -38.83
CA MET A 1 -3.41 5.65 -38.46
C MET A 1 -3.67 4.33 -37.74
N THR A 2 -3.41 4.20 -36.43
CA THR A 2 -4.31 4.63 -35.35
C THR A 2 -3.49 4.87 -34.06
N LEU A 3 -3.55 6.13 -33.61
CA LEU A 3 -3.55 6.63 -32.23
C LEU A 3 -2.55 6.01 -31.22
N MET A 4 -1.41 6.68 -31.06
CA MET A 4 -0.84 6.93 -29.73
C MET A 4 -1.90 7.68 -28.90
N SER A 5 -2.70 6.96 -28.14
CA SER A 5 -3.69 7.54 -27.21
C SER A 5 -3.79 6.68 -25.97
N SER A 6 -2.86 6.90 -25.05
CA SER A 6 -3.18 7.24 -23.66
C SER A 6 -1.88 7.35 -22.87
N LEU A 7 -1.35 8.57 -22.78
CA LEU A 7 -0.66 9.00 -21.57
C LEU A 7 -1.69 8.82 -20.43
N GLY A 8 -1.50 7.83 -19.56
CA GLY A 8 -2.37 7.70 -18.40
C GLY A 8 -2.56 6.31 -17.81
N VAL A 9 -1.60 5.39 -17.94
CA VAL A 9 -1.62 4.18 -17.12
C VAL A 9 -0.44 4.24 -16.14
N VAL A 10 -0.70 4.78 -14.95
CA VAL A 10 0.15 4.46 -13.80
C VAL A 10 -0.21 3.02 -13.44
N GLN A 11 0.41 2.07 -14.14
CA GLN A 11 0.37 0.67 -13.75
C GLN A 11 1.28 0.53 -12.53
N ALA A 12 0.68 0.36 -11.36
CA ALA A 12 1.41 -0.02 -10.14
C ALA A 12 1.90 -1.49 -10.20
N GLU A 13 1.33 -2.30 -11.10
CA GLU A 13 1.67 -3.70 -11.37
C GLU A 13 3.19 -3.96 -11.52
N PRO A 14 3.96 -3.26 -12.38
CA PRO A 14 5.42 -3.43 -12.44
C PRO A 14 6.15 -3.01 -11.16
N TYR A 15 5.55 -2.19 -10.29
CA TYR A 15 6.14 -1.80 -9.02
C TYR A 15 5.84 -2.82 -7.92
N LEU A 16 4.71 -3.54 -7.98
CA LEU A 16 4.34 -4.61 -7.05
C LEU A 16 5.14 -5.92 -7.25
N GLN A 17 5.77 -6.11 -8.41
CA GLN A 17 6.70 -7.22 -8.67
C GLN A 17 8.08 -7.02 -8.04
N ALA A 18 8.52 -5.78 -7.84
CA ALA A 18 9.54 -5.49 -6.83
C ALA A 18 8.83 -5.66 -5.49
N GLY A 19 9.36 -6.46 -4.56
CA GLY A 19 8.61 -6.84 -3.36
C GLY A 19 8.03 -5.58 -2.70
N ALA A 20 6.79 -5.61 -2.20
CA ALA A 20 6.05 -4.42 -1.73
C ALA A 20 6.81 -3.49 -0.75
N PHE A 21 7.92 -3.95 -0.18
CA PHE A 21 8.84 -3.21 0.69
C PHE A 21 9.90 -2.38 -0.07
N GLU A 22 10.12 -2.60 -1.36
CA GLU A 22 11.11 -1.91 -2.19
C GLU A 22 10.62 -0.56 -2.71
N ILE A 23 9.29 -0.35 -2.79
CA ILE A 23 8.67 0.93 -3.20
C ILE A 23 8.51 1.88 -2.01
N VAL A 24 8.73 1.40 -0.78
CA VAL A 24 8.50 2.21 0.40
C VAL A 24 9.51 3.35 0.46
N ASP A 25 9.02 4.56 0.71
CA ASP A 25 9.83 5.76 0.82
C ASP A 25 11.00 5.53 1.78
N GLU A 26 12.23 5.84 1.31
CA GLU A 26 13.45 5.58 2.08
C GLU A 26 13.44 6.30 3.43
N SER A 27 12.76 7.45 3.54
CA SER A 27 12.67 8.24 4.76
C SER A 27 11.89 7.55 5.89
N ILE A 28 11.02 6.59 5.55
CA ILE A 28 10.25 5.83 6.54
C ILE A 28 10.73 4.38 6.67
N LYS A 29 11.71 3.96 5.85
CA LYS A 29 12.25 2.60 5.85
C LYS A 29 12.82 2.23 7.22
N GLY A 30 12.29 1.14 7.80
CA GLY A 30 12.67 0.66 9.13
C GLY A 30 11.95 1.34 10.30
N ASN A 31 11.07 2.32 10.04
CA ASN A 31 10.23 2.97 11.06
C ASN A 31 8.76 2.52 11.02
N PHE A 32 8.49 1.41 10.35
CA PHE A 32 7.15 0.82 10.27
C PHE A 32 7.19 -0.67 10.54
N ASP A 33 6.05 -1.16 11.03
CA ASP A 33 5.80 -2.57 11.16
C ASP A 33 5.57 -3.21 9.78
N LEU A 34 6.23 -4.35 9.53
CA LEU A 34 6.18 -5.05 8.25
C LEU A 34 4.77 -5.54 7.91
N GLU A 35 3.98 -5.95 8.91
CA GLU A 35 2.61 -6.43 8.72
C GLU A 35 1.67 -5.27 8.39
N SER A 36 1.80 -4.14 9.11
CA SER A 36 1.11 -2.89 8.79
C SER A 36 1.36 -2.45 7.36
N MET A 37 2.62 -2.36 6.94
CA MET A 37 2.99 -1.92 5.60
C MET A 37 2.50 -2.88 4.53
N ARG A 38 2.59 -4.19 4.77
CA ARG A 38 2.07 -5.21 3.85
C ARG A 38 0.56 -5.06 3.63
N LYS A 39 -0.21 -4.83 4.70
CA LYS A 39 -1.66 -4.60 4.60
C LYS A 39 -1.96 -3.34 3.79
N ALA A 40 -1.26 -2.23 4.06
CA ALA A 40 -1.44 -0.99 3.33
C ALA A 40 -1.12 -1.14 1.83
N ALA A 41 -0.02 -1.81 1.49
CA ALA A 41 0.39 -2.07 0.11
C ALA A 41 -0.62 -2.97 -0.63
N LEU A 42 -1.15 -4.00 0.03
CA LEU A 42 -2.14 -4.90 -0.57
C LEU A 42 -3.46 -4.17 -0.90
N VAL A 43 -3.94 -3.32 0.02
CA VAL A 43 -5.13 -2.48 -0.22
C VAL A 43 -4.89 -1.53 -1.39
N ALA A 44 -3.72 -0.89 -1.43
CA ALA A 44 -3.35 0.02 -2.51
C ALA A 44 -3.31 -0.71 -3.86
N SER A 45 -2.71 -1.91 -3.91
CA SER A 45 -2.69 -2.77 -5.10
C SER A 45 -4.10 -3.05 -5.61
N ARG A 46 -4.99 -3.50 -4.72
CA ARG A 46 -6.39 -3.83 -5.07
C ARG A 46 -7.17 -2.62 -5.58
N CYS A 47 -6.85 -1.41 -5.11
CA CYS A 47 -7.49 -0.18 -5.57
C CYS A 47 -7.09 0.22 -7.00
N VAL A 48 -5.89 -0.18 -7.44
CA VAL A 48 -5.32 0.19 -8.74
C VAL A 48 -5.34 -0.95 -9.76
N GLU A 49 -6.04 -2.05 -9.44
CA GLU A 49 -6.26 -3.17 -10.36
C GLU A 49 -6.88 -2.70 -11.67
N ILE A 50 -6.40 -3.31 -12.77
CA ILE A 50 -6.85 -3.03 -14.13
C ILE A 50 -8.33 -3.42 -14.27
N ASP A 51 -8.68 -4.58 -13.73
CA ASP A 51 -10.07 -4.99 -13.62
C ASP A 51 -10.76 -4.19 -12.53
N ALA A 52 -11.93 -3.62 -12.86
CA ALA A 52 -12.74 -2.87 -11.90
C ALA A 52 -13.49 -3.78 -10.91
N ALA A 53 -13.71 -5.05 -11.27
CA ALA A 53 -14.43 -6.03 -10.47
C ALA A 53 -13.76 -6.36 -9.11
N PRO A 54 -12.43 -6.53 -9.01
CA PRO A 54 -11.76 -6.76 -7.73
C PRO A 54 -11.54 -5.50 -6.88
N ARG A 55 -11.94 -4.31 -7.36
CA ARG A 55 -11.70 -3.06 -6.62
C ARG A 55 -12.56 -3.04 -5.36
N PRO A 56 -11.95 -2.90 -4.18
CA PRO A 56 -12.68 -2.85 -2.93
C PRO A 56 -13.56 -1.61 -2.87
N VAL A 57 -14.69 -1.72 -2.17
CA VAL A 57 -15.48 -0.54 -1.85
C VAL A 57 -14.75 0.29 -0.79
N VAL A 58 -14.95 1.61 -0.78
CA VAL A 58 -14.24 2.52 0.14
C VAL A 58 -14.41 2.12 1.62
N ALA A 59 -15.52 1.49 1.98
CA ALA A 59 -15.74 0.97 3.33
C ALA A 59 -14.75 -0.15 3.70
N GLU A 60 -14.44 -1.06 2.77
CA GLU A 60 -13.45 -2.12 2.95
C GLU A 60 -12.04 -1.55 3.01
N VAL A 61 -11.73 -0.61 2.13
CA VAL A 61 -10.46 0.14 2.15
C VAL A 61 -10.24 0.78 3.52
N LEU A 62 -11.26 1.46 4.05
CA LEU A 62 -11.19 2.10 5.36
C LEU A 62 -11.00 1.09 6.50
N ALA A 63 -11.65 -0.07 6.43
CA ALA A 63 -11.50 -1.11 7.44
C ALA A 63 -10.07 -1.67 7.44
N GLU A 64 -9.54 -2.03 6.28
CA GLU A 64 -8.19 -2.60 6.16
C GLU A 64 -7.09 -1.58 6.52
N LEU A 65 -7.27 -0.30 6.18
CA LEU A 65 -6.33 0.76 6.58
C LEU A 65 -6.37 1.02 8.09
N LYS A 66 -7.54 0.93 8.73
CA LYS A 66 -7.63 1.05 10.19
C LYS A 66 -6.91 -0.08 10.91
N GLU A 67 -6.99 -1.31 10.39
CA GLU A 67 -6.23 -2.44 10.91
C GLU A 67 -4.72 -2.22 10.78
N ALA A 68 -4.25 -1.85 9.58
CA ALA A 68 -2.84 -1.52 9.35
C ALA A 68 -2.35 -0.43 10.32
N TYR A 69 -3.14 0.63 10.48
CA TYR A 69 -2.83 1.71 11.41
C TYR A 69 -2.77 1.26 12.87
N SER A 70 -3.68 0.38 13.30
CA SER A 70 -3.68 -0.17 14.66
C SER A 70 -2.41 -0.99 14.96
N ILE A 71 -1.93 -1.75 13.97
CA ILE A 71 -0.68 -2.52 14.07
C ILE A 71 0.50 -1.55 14.18
N GLN A 72 0.57 -0.54 13.32
CA GLN A 72 1.61 0.48 13.37
C GLN A 72 1.61 1.22 14.71
N LEU A 73 0.45 1.58 15.25
CA LEU A 73 0.34 2.25 16.54
C LEU A 73 0.88 1.37 17.68
N SER A 74 0.61 0.07 17.62
CA SER A 74 1.12 -0.92 18.59
C SER A 74 2.64 -1.04 18.51
N HIS A 75 3.20 -1.02 17.29
CA HIS A 75 4.64 -0.97 17.05
C HIS A 75 5.26 0.34 17.58
N LEU A 76 4.67 1.50 17.34
CA LEU A 76 5.16 2.75 17.93
C LEU A 76 5.11 2.74 19.46
N ALA A 77 4.06 2.17 20.05
CA ALA A 77 3.94 2.07 21.50
C ALA A 77 5.02 1.18 22.12
N SER A 78 5.44 0.10 21.44
CA SER A 78 6.53 -0.76 21.89
C SER A 78 7.92 -0.16 21.64
N CYS A 79 8.10 0.60 20.55
CA CYS A 79 9.35 1.31 20.25
C CYS A 79 9.53 2.60 21.06
N GLY A 80 8.45 3.22 21.52
CA GLY A 80 8.44 4.44 22.33
C GLY A 80 9.01 4.28 23.75
N HIS A 81 9.48 3.08 24.11
CA HIS A 81 10.17 2.80 25.38
C HIS A 81 11.71 2.91 25.27
N MET A 82 12.22 3.48 24.19
CA MET A 82 13.64 3.77 23.99
C MET A 82 13.88 5.29 23.84
N ASN A 83 13.58 6.05 24.90
CA ASN A 83 14.11 7.40 25.11
C ASN A 83 14.37 7.62 26.59
#